data_AF-A0A7Y5NR92-F1
#
_entry.id   AF-A0A7Y5NR92-F1
#
_cell.length_a   1.000
_cell.length_b   1.000
_cell.length_c   1.000
_cell.angle_alpha   90.00
_cell.angle_beta   90.00
_cell.angle_gamma   90.00
#
_symmetry.space_group_name_H-M   'P 1'
#
loop_
_entity.id
_entity.type
_entity.pdbx_description
1 polymer ?
#
loop_
_entity_poly.entity_id
_entity_poly.type
_entity_poly.pdbx_seq_one_letter_code
_entity_poly.pdbx_strand_id
1 'polypeptide(L)'
;MGDPSFGSFAGGLPRMDFGPIPKGRLWKLVHGKRWTYVGVADEQVFAGMAVVSLSYAAAAMVFVLDRKSGELIVDKSAIGPATAVRFEDCGDGKRSATFELGRTRVQLSDENVLVDLLNDATSELPTHLMFRPVGPGPSPLAAVVPIEGGYANATEKRLVEVTGEIVAKNRRYVLGGARPALAAFDHTAGFLARHTAWCWALGMGYASTGERIAFNLVEGFVGEAECGGWIGDELVGLGEGRFEFDKHRPSEPWKLKTTCGSVDLLFRPAAIHAEDKDMLLVRSKFIQPIGSFEGTLRLGGRTHEVKGLPGVTEHQDVLW
;
A
#
# COMPACT_ATOMS: atom_id res chain seq x y z
N MET A 1 10.44 30.07 -2.39
CA MET A 1 10.58 28.62 -2.12
C MET A 1 10.28 28.45 -0.65
N GLY A 2 9.22 27.69 -0.33
CA GLY A 2 8.69 27.59 1.03
C GLY A 2 9.05 26.26 1.67
N ASP A 3 9.11 26.26 2.99
CA ASP A 3 9.20 25.04 3.80
C ASP A 3 8.01 24.11 3.54
N PRO A 4 8.12 22.80 3.85
CA PRO A 4 7.00 21.88 3.70
C PRO A 4 5.79 22.34 4.52
N SER A 5 4.61 22.40 3.88
CA SER A 5 3.34 22.61 4.58
C SER A 5 2.92 21.31 5.25
N PHE A 6 3.02 21.23 6.57
CA PHE A 6 2.63 20.04 7.32
C PHE A 6 1.12 19.97 7.56
N GLY A 7 0.54 18.77 7.49
CA GLY A 7 -0.87 18.51 7.74
C GLY A 7 -1.45 17.39 6.87
N SER A 8 -2.77 17.25 6.93
CA SER A 8 -3.58 16.37 6.10
C SER A 8 -4.35 17.19 5.08
N PHE A 9 -4.44 16.70 3.85
CA PHE A 9 -5.05 17.41 2.74
C PHE A 9 -5.98 16.47 1.96
N ALA A 10 -7.16 16.98 1.60
CA ALA A 10 -7.99 16.35 0.58
C ALA A 10 -7.51 16.85 -0.80
N GLY A 11 -7.07 15.93 -1.64
CA GLY A 11 -6.47 16.26 -2.94
C GLY A 11 -5.12 15.57 -3.16
N GLY A 12 -4.65 15.64 -4.41
CA GLY A 12 -3.29 15.21 -4.74
C GLY A 12 -2.25 16.17 -4.15
N LEU A 13 -1.05 15.65 -3.95
CA LEU A 13 0.14 16.43 -3.68
C LEU A 13 0.79 16.89 -4.98
N PRO A 14 1.52 18.01 -4.96
CA PRO A 14 2.50 18.30 -5.99
C PRO A 14 3.66 17.28 -5.92
N ARG A 15 4.77 17.58 -6.62
CA ARG A 15 5.98 16.76 -6.53
C ARG A 15 6.43 16.59 -5.07
N MET A 16 6.70 15.35 -4.68
CA MET A 16 7.20 15.02 -3.34
C MET A 16 8.72 15.12 -3.29
N ASP A 17 9.27 16.33 -3.52
CA ASP A 17 10.73 16.56 -3.60
C ASP A 17 11.32 17.32 -2.41
N PHE A 18 10.46 17.89 -1.54
CA PHE A 18 10.81 18.64 -0.32
C PHE A 18 11.73 19.85 -0.53
N GLY A 19 11.97 20.28 -1.77
CA GLY A 19 12.88 21.38 -2.10
C GLY A 19 14.30 21.23 -1.50
N PRO A 20 15.00 22.35 -1.26
CA PRO A 20 16.33 22.35 -0.66
C PRO A 20 16.34 21.91 0.81
N ILE A 21 16.82 20.70 1.07
CA ILE A 21 17.00 20.19 2.44
C ILE A 21 18.39 20.54 2.97
N PRO A 22 18.53 21.14 4.17
CA PRO A 22 19.81 21.56 4.77
C PRO A 22 20.60 20.38 5.36
N LYS A 23 20.83 19.34 4.56
CA LYS A 23 21.54 18.10 4.95
C LYS A 23 22.49 17.66 3.85
N GLY A 24 23.61 17.04 4.24
CA GLY A 24 24.64 16.55 3.31
C GLY A 24 24.18 15.33 2.49
N ARG A 25 24.92 15.03 1.41
CA ARG A 25 24.61 13.90 0.50
C ARG A 25 24.55 12.54 1.20
N LEU A 26 25.47 12.28 2.13
CA LEU A 26 25.50 11.02 2.89
C LEU A 26 24.26 10.87 3.78
N TRP A 27 23.84 11.96 4.43
CA TRP A 27 22.61 11.98 5.21
C TRP A 27 21.40 11.67 4.31
N LYS A 28 21.31 12.31 3.15
CA LYS A 28 20.23 12.06 2.19
C LYS A 28 20.22 10.60 1.69
N LEU A 29 21.39 9.99 1.50
CA LEU A 29 21.53 8.60 1.09
C LEU A 29 20.97 7.63 2.14
N VAL A 30 21.21 7.87 3.43
CA VAL A 30 20.78 6.93 4.48
C VAL A 30 19.35 7.20 4.98
N HIS A 31 18.88 8.46 4.90
CA HIS A 31 17.54 8.86 5.33
C HIS A 31 16.51 8.86 4.21
N GLY A 32 16.90 9.05 2.95
CA GLY A 32 15.99 9.10 1.82
C GLY A 32 15.35 7.75 1.55
N LYS A 33 14.02 7.71 1.57
CA LYS A 33 13.21 6.52 1.28
C LYS A 33 12.03 6.94 0.40
N ARG A 34 11.69 6.08 -0.55
CA ARG A 34 10.56 6.30 -1.44
C ARG A 34 9.94 4.96 -1.82
N TRP A 35 8.62 4.87 -1.82
CA TRP A 35 7.93 3.69 -2.29
C TRP A 35 6.60 4.04 -2.93
N THR A 36 6.17 3.16 -3.83
CA THR A 36 4.79 3.08 -4.30
C THR A 36 4.29 1.69 -3.96
N TYR A 37 3.18 1.61 -3.24
CA TYR A 37 2.41 0.38 -3.06
C TYR A 37 1.11 0.48 -3.86
N VAL A 38 0.68 -0.63 -4.46
CA VAL A 38 -0.63 -0.76 -5.09
C VAL A 38 -1.30 -2.02 -4.57
N GLY A 39 -2.50 -1.88 -4.03
CA GLY A 39 -3.43 -2.99 -3.84
C GLY A 39 -4.46 -2.98 -4.97
N VAL A 40 -4.88 -4.14 -5.44
CA VAL A 40 -6.03 -4.31 -6.32
C VAL A 40 -6.88 -5.48 -5.85
N ALA A 41 -8.21 -5.31 -5.84
CA ALA A 41 -9.13 -6.30 -5.31
C ALA A 41 -10.45 -6.34 -6.07
N ASP A 42 -10.97 -7.55 -6.25
CA ASP A 42 -12.36 -7.82 -6.55
C ASP A 42 -12.83 -9.02 -5.71
N GLU A 43 -14.02 -9.56 -5.97
CA GLU A 43 -14.57 -10.72 -5.24
C GLU A 43 -13.74 -12.01 -5.33
N GLN A 44 -12.86 -12.13 -6.32
CA GLN A 44 -12.11 -13.36 -6.63
C GLN A 44 -10.64 -13.27 -6.25
N VAL A 45 -10.03 -12.08 -6.34
CA VAL A 45 -8.59 -11.91 -6.17
C VAL A 45 -8.27 -10.67 -5.33
N PHE A 46 -7.21 -10.77 -4.54
CA PHE A 46 -6.49 -9.60 -4.01
C PHE A 46 -5.04 -9.71 -4.44
N ALA A 47 -4.48 -8.65 -5.01
CA ALA A 47 -3.06 -8.56 -5.31
C ALA A 47 -2.47 -7.30 -4.71
N GLY A 48 -1.29 -7.42 -4.11
CA GLY A 48 -0.53 -6.31 -3.59
C GLY A 48 0.87 -6.32 -4.19
N MET A 49 1.38 -5.12 -4.44
CA MET A 49 2.67 -4.93 -5.08
C MET A 49 3.32 -3.65 -4.56
N ALA A 50 4.64 -3.67 -4.39
CA ALA A 50 5.38 -2.48 -4.04
C ALA A 50 6.67 -2.37 -4.85
N VAL A 51 7.06 -1.12 -5.11
CA VAL A 51 8.38 -0.72 -5.62
C VAL A 51 8.98 0.25 -4.63
N VAL A 52 10.18 -0.05 -4.14
CA VAL A 52 10.84 0.66 -3.04
C VAL A 52 12.25 1.09 -3.45
N SER A 53 12.59 2.34 -3.18
CA SER A 53 13.95 2.86 -3.20
C SER A 53 14.43 3.13 -1.77
N LEU A 54 15.53 2.47 -1.41
CA LEU A 54 16.26 2.72 -0.17
C LEU A 54 17.35 3.80 -0.33
N SER A 55 17.39 4.45 -1.49
CA SER A 55 18.47 5.30 -2.02
C SER A 55 19.76 4.56 -2.39
N TYR A 56 20.17 3.52 -1.65
CA TYR A 56 21.35 2.69 -1.95
C TYR A 56 21.01 1.28 -2.46
N ALA A 57 19.75 0.87 -2.36
CA ALA A 57 19.23 -0.39 -2.88
C ALA A 57 17.80 -0.19 -3.37
N ALA A 58 17.35 -1.13 -4.19
CA ALA A 58 15.99 -1.21 -4.69
C ALA A 58 15.33 -2.49 -4.20
N ALA A 59 14.03 -2.46 -3.96
CA ALA A 59 13.25 -3.66 -3.70
C ALA A 59 11.92 -3.61 -4.45
N ALA A 60 11.40 -4.78 -4.80
CA ALA A 60 10.04 -4.94 -5.25
C ALA A 60 9.43 -6.19 -4.63
N MET A 61 8.13 -6.15 -4.37
CA MET A 61 7.35 -7.31 -3.94
C MET A 61 6.06 -7.37 -4.74
N VAL A 62 5.60 -8.59 -5.02
CA VAL A 62 4.32 -8.87 -5.66
C VAL A 62 3.75 -10.12 -5.02
N PHE A 63 2.49 -10.05 -4.60
CA PHE A 63 1.73 -11.21 -4.20
C PHE A 63 0.32 -11.19 -4.79
N VAL A 64 -0.25 -12.38 -4.96
CA VAL A 64 -1.59 -12.59 -5.48
C VAL A 64 -2.26 -13.67 -4.63
N LEU A 65 -3.37 -13.30 -3.99
CA LEU A 65 -4.22 -14.17 -3.19
C LEU A 65 -5.49 -14.52 -3.99
N ASP A 66 -5.72 -15.81 -4.21
CA ASP A 66 -7.02 -16.31 -4.63
C ASP A 66 -7.95 -16.29 -3.41
N ARG A 67 -8.96 -15.40 -3.45
CA ARG A 67 -9.83 -15.16 -2.29
C ARG A 67 -10.80 -16.31 -2.00
N LYS A 68 -11.11 -17.14 -2.99
CA LYS A 68 -12.05 -18.26 -2.83
C LYS A 68 -11.40 -19.42 -2.08
N SER A 69 -10.15 -19.71 -2.44
CA SER A 69 -9.36 -20.79 -1.82
C SER A 69 -8.56 -20.33 -0.60
N GLY A 70 -8.30 -19.02 -0.47
CA GLY A 70 -7.37 -18.48 0.53
C GLY A 70 -5.90 -18.75 0.19
N GLU A 71 -5.60 -19.22 -1.03
CA GLU A 71 -4.26 -19.60 -1.45
C GLU A 71 -3.48 -18.39 -1.99
N LEU A 72 -2.27 -18.20 -1.45
CA LEU A 72 -1.29 -17.26 -2.01
C LEU A 72 -0.63 -17.90 -3.24
N ILE A 73 -1.12 -17.56 -4.43
CA ILE A 73 -0.68 -18.16 -5.70
C ILE A 73 0.57 -17.50 -6.27
N VAL A 74 0.88 -16.28 -5.83
CA VAL A 74 2.14 -15.58 -6.09
C VAL A 74 2.60 -14.97 -4.78
N ASP A 75 3.87 -15.18 -4.45
CA ASP A 75 4.59 -14.51 -3.39
C ASP A 75 6.05 -14.37 -3.82
N LYS A 76 6.43 -13.19 -4.33
CA LYS A 76 7.75 -12.93 -4.88
C LYS A 76 8.27 -11.60 -4.40
N SER A 77 9.50 -11.61 -3.91
CA SER A 77 10.27 -10.41 -3.60
C SER A 77 11.59 -10.42 -4.37
N ALA A 78 12.06 -9.22 -4.73
CA ALA A 78 13.35 -9.02 -5.36
C ALA A 78 14.06 -7.84 -4.69
N ILE A 79 15.38 -7.98 -4.49
CA ILE A 79 16.27 -6.90 -4.07
C ILE A 79 17.28 -6.70 -5.19
N GLY A 80 17.52 -5.45 -5.57
CA GLY A 80 18.47 -5.06 -6.59
C GLY A 80 19.34 -3.87 -6.19
N PRO A 81 20.34 -3.53 -7.00
CA PRO A 81 21.07 -2.28 -6.84
C PRO A 81 20.13 -1.08 -6.95
N ALA A 82 20.53 0.09 -6.43
CA ALA A 82 19.74 1.33 -6.54
C ALA A 82 19.38 1.70 -8.00
N THR A 83 20.17 1.24 -8.99
CA THR A 83 19.90 1.44 -10.42
C THR A 83 18.75 0.60 -10.97
N ALA A 84 18.27 -0.39 -10.22
CA ALA A 84 17.14 -1.23 -10.62
C ALA A 84 15.79 -0.54 -10.41
N VAL A 85 15.75 0.64 -9.80
CA VAL A 85 14.50 1.39 -9.56
C VAL A 85 14.55 2.80 -10.15
N ARG A 86 13.42 3.23 -10.71
CA ARG A 86 13.19 4.59 -11.21
C ARG A 86 11.87 5.11 -10.68
N PHE A 87 11.86 6.36 -10.23
CA PHE A 87 10.65 7.09 -9.87
C PHE A 87 10.49 8.31 -10.75
N GLU A 88 9.27 8.55 -11.21
CA GLU A 88 8.85 9.76 -11.89
C GLU A 88 7.71 10.39 -11.11
N ASP A 89 7.81 11.70 -10.87
CA ASP A 89 6.84 12.44 -10.08
C ASP A 89 6.56 13.78 -10.73
N CYS A 90 5.37 13.90 -11.31
CA CYS A 90 4.87 15.14 -11.87
C CYS A 90 3.84 15.82 -10.96
N GLY A 91 3.57 15.26 -9.77
CA GLY A 91 2.46 15.68 -8.91
C GLY A 91 1.09 15.25 -9.45
N ASP A 92 0.06 15.45 -8.63
CA ASP A 92 -1.36 15.43 -8.99
C ASP A 92 -1.80 14.20 -9.81
N GLY A 93 -1.45 13.00 -9.35
CA GLY A 93 -1.89 11.75 -9.99
C GLY A 93 -1.12 11.43 -11.28
N LYS A 94 0.13 11.92 -11.39
CA LYS A 94 1.07 11.59 -12.45
C LYS A 94 2.37 11.10 -11.84
N ARG A 95 2.32 9.94 -11.20
CA ARG A 95 3.47 9.27 -10.58
C ARG A 95 3.67 7.89 -11.19
N SER A 96 4.93 7.50 -11.29
CA SER A 96 5.33 6.18 -11.75
C SER A 96 6.52 5.67 -10.94
N ALA A 97 6.49 4.39 -10.59
CA ALA A 97 7.59 3.67 -9.97
C ALA A 97 7.85 2.39 -10.76
N THR A 98 9.07 2.22 -11.24
CA THR A 98 9.46 1.05 -12.03
C THR A 98 10.64 0.36 -11.37
N PHE A 99 10.50 -0.94 -11.10
CA PHE A 99 11.58 -1.84 -10.74
C PHE A 99 11.88 -2.80 -11.90
N GLU A 100 13.14 -2.91 -12.31
CA GLU A 100 13.59 -3.82 -13.37
C GLU A 100 14.90 -4.51 -12.96
N LEU A 101 14.86 -5.84 -12.88
CA LEU A 101 16.02 -6.68 -12.63
C LEU A 101 15.90 -8.01 -13.37
N GLY A 102 16.76 -8.21 -14.38
CA GLY A 102 16.73 -9.40 -15.22
C GLY A 102 15.40 -9.52 -15.98
N ARG A 103 14.62 -10.56 -15.66
CA ARG A 103 13.28 -10.81 -16.24
C ARG A 103 12.12 -10.40 -15.32
N THR A 104 12.42 -9.69 -14.23
CA THR A 104 11.41 -9.17 -13.31
C THR A 104 11.19 -7.69 -13.61
N ARG A 105 9.95 -7.32 -13.88
CA ARG A 105 9.52 -5.94 -14.11
C ARG A 105 8.26 -5.65 -13.31
N VAL A 106 8.29 -4.58 -12.53
CA VAL A 106 7.13 -4.09 -11.77
C VAL A 106 7.03 -2.59 -12.04
N GLN A 107 6.01 -2.17 -12.79
CA GLN A 107 5.71 -0.77 -13.10
C GLN A 107 4.38 -0.39 -12.49
N LEU A 108 4.41 0.55 -11.54
CA LEU A 108 3.27 1.06 -10.81
C LEU A 108 3.09 2.54 -11.14
N SER A 109 2.15 2.84 -12.04
CA SER A 109 1.80 4.21 -12.45
C SER A 109 0.34 4.51 -12.12
N ASP A 110 0.05 5.76 -11.80
CA ASP A 110 -1.32 6.27 -11.62
C ASP A 110 -2.19 6.00 -12.87
N GLU A 111 -1.59 5.89 -14.05
CA GLU A 111 -2.31 5.62 -15.32
C GLU A 111 -2.47 4.14 -15.63
N ASN A 112 -1.52 3.31 -15.20
CA ASN A 112 -1.52 1.87 -15.47
C ASN A 112 -0.55 1.12 -14.56
N VAL A 113 -0.89 -0.13 -14.27
CA VAL A 113 -0.02 -1.09 -13.59
C VAL A 113 0.35 -2.19 -14.57
N LEU A 114 1.62 -2.54 -14.59
CA LEU A 114 2.17 -3.65 -15.38
C LEU A 114 3.19 -4.41 -14.54
N VAL A 115 2.99 -5.70 -14.40
CA VAL A 115 3.89 -6.61 -13.69
C VAL A 115 4.19 -7.79 -14.61
N ASP A 116 5.47 -8.04 -14.86
CA ASP A 116 5.98 -9.22 -15.54
C ASP A 116 6.98 -9.91 -14.63
N LEU A 117 6.64 -11.11 -14.16
CA LEU A 117 7.54 -11.93 -13.35
C LEU A 117 8.05 -13.12 -14.15
N LEU A 118 9.25 -13.58 -13.81
CA LEU A 118 9.74 -14.87 -14.30
C LEU A 118 8.74 -15.97 -13.92
N ASN A 119 8.36 -16.80 -14.89
CA ASN A 119 7.53 -17.98 -14.62
C ASN A 119 8.18 -18.82 -13.52
N ASP A 120 7.36 -19.31 -12.60
CA ASP A 120 7.78 -20.44 -11.79
C ASP A 120 7.98 -21.66 -12.69
N ALA A 121 8.94 -22.52 -12.38
CA ALA A 121 9.29 -23.66 -13.23
C ALA A 121 8.11 -24.62 -13.47
N THR A 122 7.08 -24.54 -12.62
CA THR A 122 5.85 -25.34 -12.65
C THR A 122 4.66 -24.65 -13.34
N SER A 123 4.81 -23.44 -13.87
CA SER A 123 3.72 -22.67 -14.51
C SER A 123 3.89 -22.64 -16.02
N GLU A 124 2.84 -23.02 -16.76
CA GLU A 124 2.82 -22.95 -18.22
C GLU A 124 2.60 -21.50 -18.69
N LEU A 125 1.76 -20.75 -17.96
CA LEU A 125 1.52 -19.34 -18.22
C LEU A 125 2.51 -18.44 -17.48
N PRO A 126 2.90 -17.30 -18.08
CA PRO A 126 3.64 -16.27 -17.37
C PRO A 126 2.81 -15.65 -16.26
N THR A 127 3.49 -15.20 -15.21
CA THR A 127 2.86 -14.38 -14.18
C THR A 127 2.86 -12.94 -14.65
N HIS A 128 1.69 -12.44 -15.00
CA HIS A 128 1.48 -11.10 -15.54
C HIS A 128 0.27 -10.43 -14.90
N LEU A 129 0.42 -9.18 -14.46
CA LEU A 129 -0.68 -8.35 -14.00
C LEU A 129 -0.71 -7.10 -14.87
N MET A 130 -1.87 -6.76 -15.43
CA MET A 130 -2.06 -5.52 -16.17
C MET A 130 -3.45 -4.97 -15.92
N PHE A 131 -3.51 -3.76 -15.36
CA PHE A 131 -4.76 -3.06 -15.13
C PHE A 131 -4.57 -1.55 -15.17
N ARG A 132 -5.67 -0.83 -15.37
CA ARG A 132 -5.69 0.63 -15.47
C ARG A 132 -6.97 1.20 -14.87
N PRO A 133 -6.95 2.45 -14.39
CA PRO A 133 -8.17 3.14 -13.96
C PRO A 133 -9.20 3.27 -15.09
N VAL A 134 -10.48 3.21 -14.73
CA VAL A 134 -11.62 3.38 -15.66
C VAL A 134 -12.17 4.81 -15.65
N GLY A 135 -11.76 5.63 -14.69
CA GLY A 135 -12.18 7.03 -14.56
C GLY A 135 -11.50 7.71 -13.37
N PRO A 136 -11.90 8.95 -13.06
CA PRO A 136 -11.42 9.61 -11.85
C PRO A 136 -11.93 8.87 -10.60
N GLY A 137 -11.08 8.74 -9.61
CA GLY A 137 -11.48 8.30 -8.27
C GLY A 137 -12.01 9.45 -7.40
N PRO A 138 -12.45 9.15 -6.16
CA PRO A 138 -12.65 10.17 -5.13
C PRO A 138 -11.40 11.02 -4.90
N SER A 139 -11.58 12.09 -4.11
CA SER A 139 -10.45 12.91 -3.66
C SER A 139 -9.38 12.03 -2.98
N PRO A 140 -8.11 12.16 -3.38
CA PRO A 140 -6.99 11.50 -2.70
C PRO A 140 -6.85 12.03 -1.27
N LEU A 141 -6.28 11.20 -0.40
CA LEU A 141 -5.84 11.62 0.92
C LEU A 141 -4.33 11.84 0.88
N ALA A 142 -3.91 13.05 1.20
CA ALA A 142 -2.51 13.42 1.27
C ALA A 142 -2.12 13.79 2.70
N ALA A 143 -0.89 13.46 3.08
CA ALA A 143 -0.31 13.88 4.35
C ALA A 143 1.14 14.33 4.14
N VAL A 144 1.53 15.39 4.83
CA VAL A 144 2.94 15.80 4.95
C VAL A 144 3.22 16.02 6.42
N VAL A 145 4.17 15.28 6.99
CA VAL A 145 4.48 15.33 8.43
C VAL A 145 5.97 15.50 8.68
N PRO A 146 6.37 16.18 9.77
CA PRO A 146 7.75 16.14 10.20
C PRO A 146 8.10 14.74 10.72
N ILE A 147 9.35 14.32 10.55
CA ILE A 147 9.83 13.04 11.09
C ILE A 147 10.92 13.30 12.11
N GLU A 148 10.67 12.93 13.37
CA GLU A 148 11.69 12.95 14.42
C GLU A 148 12.85 12.02 14.05
N GLY A 149 14.10 12.48 14.22
CA GLY A 149 15.29 11.73 13.75
C GLY A 149 15.45 11.67 12.22
N GLY A 150 14.51 12.24 11.46
CA GLY A 150 14.54 12.42 10.01
C GLY A 150 14.41 13.88 9.61
N TYR A 151 13.54 14.17 8.65
CA TYR A 151 13.17 15.53 8.24
C TYR A 151 11.66 15.65 7.99
N ALA A 152 11.15 14.97 6.96
CA ALA A 152 9.74 14.99 6.61
C ALA A 152 9.36 13.74 5.82
N ASN A 153 8.08 13.37 5.87
CA ASN A 153 7.48 12.34 5.05
C ASN A 153 6.22 12.88 4.37
N ALA A 154 6.02 12.53 3.11
CA ALA A 154 4.86 12.88 2.32
C ALA A 154 4.21 11.61 1.79
N THR A 155 2.91 11.47 2.01
CA THR A 155 2.12 10.31 1.54
C THR A 155 0.91 10.77 0.75
N GLU A 156 0.51 9.97 -0.24
CA GLU A 156 -0.71 10.18 -1.01
C GLU A 156 -1.39 8.84 -1.27
N LYS A 157 -2.63 8.72 -0.81
CA LYS A 157 -3.50 7.55 -0.97
C LYS A 157 -4.59 7.86 -2.00
N ARG A 158 -4.70 7.04 -3.04
CA ARG A 158 -5.78 7.12 -4.04
C ARG A 158 -6.58 5.84 -4.06
N LEU A 159 -7.88 5.97 -4.29
CA LEU A 159 -8.78 4.86 -4.59
C LEU A 159 -9.34 5.06 -5.99
N VAL A 160 -9.32 4.03 -6.84
CA VAL A 160 -9.84 4.09 -8.20
C VAL A 160 -10.54 2.78 -8.57
N GLU A 161 -11.51 2.87 -9.48
CA GLU A 161 -12.03 1.69 -10.17
C GLU A 161 -11.10 1.32 -11.32
N VAL A 162 -10.84 0.01 -11.48
CA VAL A 162 -9.90 -0.49 -12.48
C VAL A 162 -10.51 -1.59 -13.34
N THR A 163 -9.94 -1.74 -14.53
CA THR A 163 -10.17 -2.87 -15.43
C THR A 163 -8.85 -3.44 -15.91
N GLY A 164 -8.83 -4.74 -16.21
CA GLY A 164 -7.62 -5.42 -16.62
C GLY A 164 -7.67 -6.90 -16.27
N GLU A 165 -6.50 -7.49 -16.07
CA GLU A 165 -6.38 -8.90 -15.74
C GLU A 165 -5.16 -9.24 -14.89
N ILE A 166 -5.28 -10.36 -14.19
CA ILE A 166 -4.20 -11.03 -13.46
C ILE A 166 -4.09 -12.45 -13.98
N VAL A 167 -2.92 -12.83 -14.48
CA VAL A 167 -2.58 -14.19 -14.88
C VAL A 167 -1.48 -14.69 -13.95
N ALA A 168 -1.75 -15.77 -13.23
CA ALA A 168 -0.82 -16.34 -12.27
C ALA A 168 -1.12 -17.82 -12.01
N LYS A 169 -0.10 -18.67 -11.93
CA LYS A 169 -0.21 -20.12 -11.62
C LYS A 169 -1.29 -20.81 -12.46
N ASN A 170 -1.29 -20.57 -13.78
CA ASN A 170 -2.28 -21.07 -14.74
C ASN A 170 -3.74 -20.63 -14.49
N ARG A 171 -3.97 -19.61 -13.64
CA ARG A 171 -5.29 -18.99 -13.41
C ARG A 171 -5.33 -17.61 -14.05
N ARG A 172 -6.51 -17.20 -14.51
CA ARG A 172 -6.78 -15.87 -15.07
C ARG A 172 -7.95 -15.23 -14.33
N TYR A 173 -7.76 -14.01 -13.84
CA TYR A 173 -8.78 -13.19 -13.20
C TYR A 173 -9.01 -11.94 -14.06
N VAL A 174 -10.25 -11.72 -14.48
CA VAL A 174 -10.64 -10.51 -15.21
C VAL A 174 -11.19 -9.50 -14.23
N LEU A 175 -10.50 -8.37 -14.09
CA LEU A 175 -10.83 -7.31 -13.15
C LEU A 175 -11.94 -6.41 -13.73
N GLY A 176 -12.97 -6.16 -12.92
CA GLY A 176 -14.11 -5.32 -13.32
C GLY A 176 -15.20 -6.07 -14.10
N GLY A 177 -15.29 -7.40 -13.94
CA GLY A 177 -16.31 -8.23 -14.59
C GLY A 177 -17.72 -8.06 -14.00
N ALA A 178 -18.04 -8.82 -12.94
CA ALA A 178 -19.38 -8.79 -12.34
C ALA A 178 -19.64 -7.51 -11.50
N ARG A 179 -18.58 -6.93 -10.95
CA ARG A 179 -18.58 -5.71 -10.15
C ARG A 179 -17.27 -4.96 -10.40
N PRO A 180 -17.22 -3.61 -10.34
CA PRO A 180 -15.97 -2.89 -10.50
C PRO A 180 -14.89 -3.39 -9.53
N ALA A 181 -13.70 -3.67 -10.04
CA ALA A 181 -12.54 -3.92 -9.20
C ALA A 181 -12.01 -2.58 -8.69
N LEU A 182 -11.50 -2.58 -7.46
CA LEU A 182 -10.90 -1.38 -6.87
C LEU A 182 -9.40 -1.55 -6.78
N ALA A 183 -8.67 -0.47 -7.06
CA ALA A 183 -7.26 -0.38 -6.73
C ALA A 183 -7.01 0.81 -5.79
N ALA A 184 -6.08 0.63 -4.87
CA ALA A 184 -5.61 1.67 -4.00
C ALA A 184 -4.11 1.86 -4.18
N PHE A 185 -3.71 3.10 -4.45
CA PHE A 185 -2.33 3.51 -4.61
C PHE A 185 -1.88 4.21 -3.34
N ASP A 186 -0.68 3.88 -2.88
CA ASP A 186 0.02 4.56 -1.79
C ASP A 186 1.38 4.99 -2.30
N HIS A 187 1.53 6.29 -2.52
CA HIS A 187 2.82 6.90 -2.82
C HIS A 187 3.38 7.51 -1.55
N THR A 188 4.61 7.16 -1.23
CA THR A 188 5.34 7.76 -0.13
C THR A 188 6.73 8.17 -0.57
N ALA A 189 7.14 9.38 -0.20
CA ALA A 189 8.51 9.83 -0.29
C ALA A 189 8.87 10.58 0.98
N GLY A 190 10.07 10.36 1.50
CA GLY A 190 10.47 11.02 2.73
C GLY A 190 11.95 10.87 3.04
N PHE A 191 12.36 11.65 4.03
CA PHE A 191 13.64 11.52 4.69
C PHE A 191 13.38 11.10 6.13
N LEU A 192 13.41 9.79 6.34
CA LEU A 192 12.89 9.15 7.55
C LEU A 192 13.92 9.10 8.66
N ALA A 193 13.50 8.71 9.87
CA ALA A 193 14.41 8.27 10.91
C ALA A 193 15.19 7.03 10.47
N ARG A 194 16.31 6.73 11.14
CA ARG A 194 17.06 5.48 10.89
C ARG A 194 16.32 4.25 11.38
N HIS A 195 15.56 4.38 12.45
CA HIS A 195 14.65 3.35 12.95
C HIS A 195 13.22 3.83 12.78
N THR A 196 12.40 3.03 12.11
CA THR A 196 10.97 3.29 11.94
C THR A 196 10.20 2.02 12.22
N ALA A 197 9.09 2.13 12.93
CA ALA A 197 8.19 1.03 13.19
C ALA A 197 6.74 1.50 13.04
N TRP A 198 5.89 0.69 12.42
CA TRP A 198 4.48 1.01 12.25
C TRP A 198 3.62 -0.23 12.08
N CYS A 199 2.33 -0.03 12.33
CA CYS A 199 1.28 -0.88 11.79
C CYS A 199 0.51 -0.13 10.71
N TRP A 200 0.09 -0.85 9.67
CA TRP A 200 -0.71 -0.28 8.58
C TRP A 200 -1.85 -1.22 8.19
N ALA A 201 -2.96 -0.65 7.73
CA ALA A 201 -4.04 -1.42 7.11
C ALA A 201 -4.66 -0.66 5.97
N LEU A 202 -4.98 -1.43 4.93
CA LEU A 202 -5.71 -1.00 3.76
C LEU A 202 -6.79 -2.02 3.46
N GLY A 203 -8.03 -1.56 3.43
CA GLY A 203 -9.19 -2.36 3.01
C GLY A 203 -9.99 -1.63 1.95
N MET A 204 -10.50 -2.34 0.95
CA MET A 204 -11.32 -1.74 -0.11
C MET A 204 -12.28 -2.75 -0.74
N GLY A 205 -13.45 -2.28 -1.12
CA GLY A 205 -14.48 -3.09 -1.74
C GLY A 205 -15.83 -2.45 -1.52
N TYR A 206 -16.75 -3.21 -0.92
CA TYR A 206 -18.13 -2.78 -0.78
C TYR A 206 -18.69 -3.12 0.59
N ALA A 207 -19.48 -2.20 1.14
CA ALA A 207 -20.28 -2.42 2.34
C ALA A 207 -21.37 -3.46 2.07
N SER A 208 -21.92 -4.05 3.13
CA SER A 208 -23.04 -5.02 3.06
C SER A 208 -24.27 -4.46 2.35
N THR A 209 -24.45 -3.14 2.40
CA THR A 209 -25.53 -2.39 1.73
C THR A 209 -25.24 -2.07 0.26
N GLY A 210 -24.02 -2.34 -0.21
CA GLY A 210 -23.64 -2.24 -1.62
C GLY A 210 -22.81 -1.01 -2.00
N GLU A 211 -22.71 0.00 -1.12
CA GLU A 211 -21.86 1.17 -1.34
C GLU A 211 -20.38 0.81 -1.44
N ARG A 212 -19.65 1.49 -2.34
CA ARG A 212 -18.18 1.39 -2.42
C ARG A 212 -17.57 1.95 -1.14
N ILE A 213 -16.68 1.19 -0.51
CA ILE A 213 -16.03 1.58 0.74
C ILE A 213 -14.55 1.19 0.75
N ALA A 214 -13.72 2.06 1.31
CA ALA A 214 -12.30 1.79 1.55
C ALA A 214 -11.79 2.53 2.79
N PHE A 215 -10.63 2.12 3.30
CA PHE A 215 -9.94 2.84 4.36
C PHE A 215 -8.43 2.63 4.32
N ASN A 216 -7.70 3.59 4.87
CA ASN A 216 -6.27 3.55 5.16
C ASN A 216 -6.05 3.92 6.62
N LEU A 217 -5.36 3.06 7.39
CA LEU A 217 -5.06 3.31 8.81
C LEU A 217 -3.59 3.06 9.10
N VAL A 218 -2.99 3.91 9.95
CA VAL A 218 -1.62 3.77 10.44
C VAL A 218 -1.57 3.96 11.95
N GLU A 219 -0.59 3.30 12.58
CA GLU A 219 -0.18 3.51 13.96
C GLU A 219 1.36 3.66 14.03
N GLY A 220 1.85 4.71 14.67
CA GLY A 220 3.26 4.82 15.11
C GLY A 220 4.27 5.48 14.15
N PHE A 221 3.89 5.82 12.91
CA PHE A 221 4.77 6.48 11.93
C PHE A 221 4.23 7.85 11.48
N VAL A 222 3.45 7.92 10.38
CA VAL A 222 2.77 9.18 10.00
C VAL A 222 1.58 9.48 10.91
N GLY A 223 0.96 8.43 11.44
CA GLY A 223 -0.12 8.50 12.41
C GLY A 223 -1.43 9.01 11.81
N GLU A 224 -2.20 9.75 12.62
CA GLU A 224 -3.53 10.26 12.26
C GLU A 224 -3.56 11.00 10.92
N ALA A 225 -2.46 11.68 10.56
CA ALA A 225 -2.44 12.56 9.40
C ALA A 225 -2.73 11.85 8.07
N GLU A 226 -2.46 10.54 7.97
CA GLU A 226 -2.79 9.74 6.79
C GLU A 226 -3.91 8.72 7.01
N CYS A 227 -4.64 8.81 8.13
CA CYS A 227 -5.77 7.95 8.40
C CYS A 227 -7.04 8.51 7.73
N GLY A 228 -7.71 7.70 6.92
CA GLY A 228 -8.92 8.13 6.22
C GLY A 228 -9.75 6.99 5.65
N GLY A 229 -11.01 7.28 5.37
CA GLY A 229 -11.97 6.37 4.78
C GLY A 229 -12.68 6.99 3.59
N TRP A 230 -13.05 6.14 2.63
CA TRP A 230 -13.84 6.52 1.46
C TRP A 230 -15.19 5.82 1.50
N ILE A 231 -16.27 6.56 1.27
CA ILE A 231 -17.62 6.02 1.05
C ILE A 231 -18.20 6.64 -0.22
N GLY A 232 -18.44 5.84 -1.25
CA GLY A 232 -18.72 6.36 -2.59
C GLY A 232 -17.57 7.26 -3.07
N ASP A 233 -17.86 8.53 -3.33
CA ASP A 233 -16.89 9.55 -3.75
C ASP A 233 -16.42 10.47 -2.61
N GLU A 234 -16.92 10.28 -1.39
CA GLU A 234 -16.60 11.09 -0.22
C GLU A 234 -15.35 10.56 0.49
N LEU A 235 -14.39 11.46 0.75
CA LEU A 235 -13.24 11.21 1.63
C LEU A 235 -13.53 11.76 3.04
N VAL A 236 -13.31 10.94 4.05
CA VAL A 236 -13.51 11.26 5.47
C VAL A 236 -12.21 11.01 6.23
N GLY A 237 -11.70 12.03 6.93
CA GLY A 237 -10.55 11.85 7.83
C GLY A 237 -10.89 10.95 9.02
N LEU A 238 -9.96 10.10 9.42
CA LEU A 238 -10.10 9.21 10.56
C LEU A 238 -9.04 9.51 11.62
N GLY A 239 -9.35 9.18 12.88
CA GLY A 239 -8.34 9.16 13.94
C GLY A 239 -7.30 8.07 13.69
N GLU A 240 -6.15 8.18 14.35
CA GLU A 240 -5.08 7.16 14.24
C GLU A 240 -5.59 5.74 14.54
N GLY A 241 -5.05 4.76 13.82
CA GLY A 241 -5.35 3.35 14.03
C GLY A 241 -4.76 2.81 15.34
N ARG A 242 -5.38 1.77 15.88
CA ARG A 242 -4.87 0.93 16.98
C ARG A 242 -5.00 -0.52 16.59
N PHE A 243 -3.87 -1.22 16.56
CA PHE A 243 -3.75 -2.58 16.08
C PHE A 243 -3.47 -3.52 17.27
N GLU A 244 -4.43 -4.39 17.59
CA GLU A 244 -4.27 -5.43 18.60
C GLU A 244 -4.08 -6.78 17.91
N PHE A 245 -2.88 -7.34 18.02
CA PHE A 245 -2.52 -8.64 17.46
C PHE A 245 -1.35 -9.27 18.23
N ASP A 246 -1.17 -10.58 18.06
CA ASP A 246 0.02 -11.28 18.56
C ASP A 246 1.08 -11.39 17.46
N LYS A 247 2.18 -10.64 17.62
CA LYS A 247 3.32 -10.67 16.68
C LYS A 247 3.94 -12.05 16.48
N HIS A 248 3.77 -12.97 17.43
CA HIS A 248 4.26 -14.34 17.32
C HIS A 248 3.26 -15.27 16.63
N ARG A 249 2.00 -14.85 16.50
CA ARG A 249 0.93 -15.57 15.81
C ARG A 249 0.21 -14.62 14.84
N PRO A 250 0.91 -14.08 13.82
CA PRO A 250 0.33 -13.09 12.91
C PRO A 250 -0.82 -13.62 12.05
N SER A 251 -1.05 -14.94 12.02
CA SER A 251 -2.19 -15.58 11.37
C SER A 251 -3.46 -15.56 12.21
N GLU A 252 -3.36 -15.28 13.52
CA GLU A 252 -4.53 -15.05 14.36
C GLU A 252 -5.21 -13.73 13.99
N PRO A 253 -6.51 -13.55 14.26
CA PRO A 253 -7.22 -12.33 13.91
C PRO A 253 -6.65 -11.07 14.57
N TRP A 254 -6.62 -9.97 13.83
CA TRP A 254 -6.17 -8.66 14.33
C TRP A 254 -7.40 -7.80 14.61
N LYS A 255 -7.45 -7.10 15.75
CA LYS A 255 -8.50 -6.09 16.00
C LYS A 255 -7.96 -4.71 15.64
N LEU A 256 -8.75 -3.97 14.88
CA LEU A 256 -8.40 -2.64 14.43
C LEU A 256 -9.46 -1.66 14.90
N LYS A 257 -9.03 -0.61 15.60
CA LYS A 257 -9.88 0.51 16.02
C LYS A 257 -9.25 1.83 15.62
N THR A 258 -10.05 2.89 15.63
CA THR A 258 -9.51 4.26 15.55
C THR A 258 -9.72 5.02 16.85
N THR A 259 -8.83 5.96 17.16
CA THR A 259 -8.92 6.84 18.34
C THR A 259 -10.22 7.65 18.38
N CYS A 260 -10.80 7.98 17.21
CA CYS A 260 -12.07 8.68 17.09
C CYS A 260 -13.32 7.76 17.17
N GLY A 261 -13.12 6.44 17.31
CA GLY A 261 -14.19 5.45 17.42
C GLY A 261 -14.99 5.25 16.12
N SER A 262 -14.48 5.68 14.98
CA SER A 262 -15.15 5.53 13.68
C SER A 262 -14.84 4.18 13.00
N VAL A 263 -13.91 3.40 13.51
CA VAL A 263 -13.61 2.06 12.99
C VAL A 263 -13.58 1.08 14.15
N ASP A 264 -14.25 -0.06 13.98
CA ASP A 264 -14.14 -1.24 14.82
C ASP A 264 -14.24 -2.47 13.92
N LEU A 265 -13.08 -3.05 13.60
CA LEU A 265 -12.92 -4.12 12.64
C LEU A 265 -12.13 -5.29 13.24
N LEU A 266 -12.49 -6.49 12.79
CA LEU A 266 -11.71 -7.69 12.94
C LEU A 266 -11.15 -8.09 11.58
N PHE A 267 -9.84 -8.18 11.47
CA PHE A 267 -9.16 -8.69 10.30
C PHE A 267 -8.87 -10.19 10.46
N ARG A 268 -9.21 -10.97 9.45
CA ARG A 268 -8.93 -12.41 9.38
C ARG A 268 -7.91 -12.69 8.28
N PRO A 269 -6.65 -12.98 8.65
CA PRO A 269 -5.64 -13.43 7.70
C PRO A 269 -6.07 -14.70 6.96
N ALA A 270 -5.83 -14.75 5.65
CA ALA A 270 -5.91 -15.96 4.82
C ALA A 270 -4.51 -16.46 4.45
N ALA A 271 -3.60 -15.53 4.15
CA ALA A 271 -2.20 -15.80 3.90
C ALA A 271 -1.33 -14.69 4.50
N ILE A 272 -0.02 -14.91 4.53
CA ILE A 272 0.95 -13.96 5.08
C ILE A 272 2.12 -13.87 4.11
N HIS A 273 2.41 -12.66 3.64
CA HIS A 273 3.72 -12.34 3.11
C HIS A 273 4.60 -11.85 4.26
N ALA A 274 5.82 -12.40 4.40
CA ALA A 274 6.73 -12.01 5.46
C ALA A 274 8.18 -12.00 4.99
N GLU A 275 8.95 -11.04 5.48
CA GLU A 275 10.38 -10.93 5.24
C GLU A 275 11.11 -10.63 6.57
N ASP A 276 12.15 -11.41 6.87
CA ASP A 276 13.11 -11.12 7.94
C ASP A 276 14.49 -10.97 7.29
N LYS A 277 15.03 -9.74 7.31
CA LYS A 277 16.26 -9.38 6.63
C LYS A 277 17.25 -8.81 7.63
N ASP A 278 18.45 -9.38 7.68
CA ASP A 278 19.62 -8.80 8.34
C ASP A 278 20.76 -8.70 7.32
N MET A 279 20.94 -7.51 6.76
CA MET A 279 21.91 -7.22 5.70
C MET A 279 23.03 -6.29 6.19
N LEU A 280 23.41 -6.39 7.47
CA LEU A 280 24.42 -5.56 8.16
C LEU A 280 24.05 -4.08 8.30
N LEU A 281 23.79 -3.40 7.18
CA LEU A 281 23.39 -1.99 7.13
C LEU A 281 21.88 -1.79 7.28
N VAL A 282 21.08 -2.83 7.00
CA VAL A 282 19.63 -2.83 7.12
C VAL A 282 19.18 -4.05 7.89
N ARG A 283 18.34 -3.84 8.90
CA ARG A 283 17.60 -4.91 9.58
C ARG A 283 16.13 -4.62 9.48
N SER A 284 15.34 -5.56 8.96
CA SER A 284 13.90 -5.36 8.75
C SER A 284 13.14 -6.61 9.15
N LYS A 285 12.09 -6.42 9.94
CA LYS A 285 11.03 -7.40 10.16
C LYS A 285 9.75 -6.87 9.55
N PHE A 286 9.28 -7.57 8.53
CA PHE A 286 8.11 -7.21 7.76
C PHE A 286 7.13 -8.36 7.76
N ILE A 287 5.90 -8.10 8.19
CA ILE A 287 4.81 -9.07 8.17
C ILE A 287 3.60 -8.35 7.58
N GLN A 288 3.08 -8.87 6.47
CA GLN A 288 1.89 -8.34 5.81
C GLN A 288 0.86 -9.46 5.59
N PRO A 289 -0.04 -9.67 6.56
CA PRO A 289 -1.15 -10.58 6.40
C PRO A 289 -2.15 -10.07 5.36
N ILE A 290 -2.59 -10.96 4.48
CA ILE A 290 -3.58 -10.71 3.44
C ILE A 290 -4.84 -11.49 3.77
N GLY A 291 -6.00 -10.84 3.69
CA GLY A 291 -7.23 -11.45 4.17
C GLY A 291 -8.44 -10.55 4.01
N SER A 292 -9.29 -10.56 5.02
CA SER A 292 -10.54 -9.80 4.98
C SER A 292 -10.93 -9.19 6.31
N PHE A 293 -11.58 -8.03 6.23
CA PHE A 293 -12.13 -7.31 7.35
C PHE A 293 -13.63 -7.61 7.51
N GLU A 294 -14.06 -7.71 8.76
CA GLU A 294 -15.45 -7.73 9.17
C GLU A 294 -15.68 -6.76 10.34
N GLY A 295 -16.84 -6.08 10.38
CA GLY A 295 -17.16 -5.12 11.43
C GLY A 295 -17.78 -3.85 10.85
N THR A 296 -17.45 -2.70 11.43
CA THR A 296 -18.13 -1.43 11.11
C THR A 296 -17.16 -0.26 10.88
N LEU A 297 -17.55 0.60 9.94
CA LEU A 297 -16.94 1.90 9.70
C LEU A 297 -18.01 3.00 9.76
N ARG A 298 -17.76 4.07 10.50
CA ARG A 298 -18.62 5.26 10.56
C ARG A 298 -18.05 6.35 9.67
N LEU A 299 -18.60 6.50 8.47
CA LEU A 299 -18.19 7.43 7.42
C LEU A 299 -19.39 8.25 6.94
N GLY A 300 -19.21 9.54 6.66
CA GLY A 300 -20.30 10.42 6.20
C GLY A 300 -21.45 10.53 7.21
N GLY A 301 -21.17 10.42 8.51
CA GLY A 301 -22.18 10.43 9.59
C GLY A 301 -23.03 9.16 9.72
N ARG A 302 -22.76 8.11 8.93
CA ARG A 302 -23.48 6.82 8.95
C ARG A 302 -22.55 5.66 9.27
N THR A 303 -23.08 4.62 9.89
CA THR A 303 -22.36 3.36 10.11
C THR A 303 -22.60 2.42 8.94
N HIS A 304 -21.52 1.85 8.42
CA HIS A 304 -21.48 0.90 7.31
C HIS A 304 -20.91 -0.41 7.83
N GLU A 305 -21.66 -1.50 7.66
CA GLU A 305 -21.18 -2.84 7.96
C GLU A 305 -20.38 -3.38 6.78
N VAL A 306 -19.26 -4.02 7.07
CA VAL A 306 -18.46 -4.75 6.10
C VAL A 306 -18.34 -6.21 6.52
N LYS A 307 -18.47 -7.12 5.55
CA LYS A 307 -18.32 -8.55 5.77
C LYS A 307 -17.48 -9.15 4.65
N GLY A 308 -16.25 -9.53 4.98
CA GLY A 308 -15.32 -10.07 3.99
C GLY A 308 -14.74 -9.00 3.07
N LEU A 309 -14.56 -7.76 3.55
CA LEU A 309 -13.92 -6.69 2.78
C LEU A 309 -12.44 -7.04 2.58
N PRO A 310 -11.94 -7.19 1.35
CA PRO A 310 -10.57 -7.62 1.14
C PRO A 310 -9.58 -6.52 1.50
N GLY A 311 -8.39 -6.94 1.92
CA GLY A 311 -7.31 -6.02 2.21
C GLY A 311 -6.13 -6.68 2.91
N VAL A 312 -5.27 -5.82 3.44
CA VAL A 312 -4.05 -6.20 4.14
C VAL A 312 -3.94 -5.49 5.47
N THR A 313 -3.25 -6.16 6.39
CA THR A 313 -2.63 -5.52 7.54
C THR A 313 -1.12 -5.66 7.42
N GLU A 314 -0.37 -4.82 8.10
CA GLU A 314 1.08 -4.80 8.07
C GLU A 314 1.61 -4.46 9.45
N HIS A 315 2.68 -5.15 9.84
CA HIS A 315 3.56 -4.73 10.92
C HIS A 315 4.99 -4.67 10.37
N GLN A 316 5.60 -3.51 10.48
CA GLN A 316 6.96 -3.27 10.03
C GLN A 316 7.80 -2.68 11.17
N ASP A 317 8.98 -3.24 11.35
CA ASP A 317 10.04 -2.72 12.23
C ASP A 317 11.35 -2.76 11.44
N VAL A 318 11.89 -1.58 11.12
CA VAL A 318 13.05 -1.47 10.25
C VAL A 318 14.07 -0.48 10.77
N LEU A 319 15.30 -0.97 10.89
CA LEU A 319 16.52 -0.19 10.98
C LEU A 319 17.11 -0.11 9.56
N TRP A 320 16.99 1.06 8.94
CA TRP A 320 17.53 1.36 7.61
C TRP A 320 19.04 1.42 7.60
#